data_AF-A0A966SJH1-F1
#
_entry.id   AF-A0A966SJH1-F1
#
_cell.length_a   1.000
_cell.length_b   1.000
_cell.length_c   1.000
_cell.angle_alpha   90.00
_cell.angle_beta   90.00
_cell.angle_gamma   90.00
#
_symmetry.space_group_name_H-M   'P 1'
#
loop_
_entity.id
_entity.type
_entity.pdbx_description
1 polymer ?
#
loop_
_entity_poly.entity_id
_entity_poly.type
_entity_poly.pdbx_seq_one_letter_code
_entity_poly.pdbx_strand_id
1 'polypeptide(L)'
;MSEAAKPQSLREALRAVSLRECGWRWLVLTALLIVADQWSKGWIEVNYFLGEFTPVFFWLDITRLHNPGAAFSFLAGAGGWQRHFLSVLAVVVTLLLLIWLRTLHARREAILSAALALVIAGAIGNVID
;
A
#
# COMPACT_ATOMS: atom_id res chain seq x y z
N MET A 1 -21.09 0.03 -31.36
CA MET A 1 -20.92 0.24 -29.90
C MET A 1 -20.40 1.66 -29.73
N SER A 2 -21.18 2.55 -29.10
CA SER A 2 -20.80 3.96 -28.95
C SER A 2 -19.60 4.05 -28.00
N GLU A 3 -18.49 4.58 -28.52
CA GLU A 3 -17.31 4.91 -27.73
C GLU A 3 -17.70 6.02 -26.75
N ALA A 4 -17.93 5.64 -25.49
CA ALA A 4 -18.27 6.60 -24.46
C ALA A 4 -17.12 7.59 -24.30
N ALA A 5 -17.42 8.88 -24.46
CA ALA A 5 -16.43 9.94 -24.36
C ALA A 5 -15.66 9.85 -23.03
N LYS A 6 -14.33 9.86 -23.12
CA LYS A 6 -13.46 9.86 -21.93
C LYS A 6 -13.72 11.14 -21.12
N PRO A 7 -13.90 11.05 -19.78
CA PRO A 7 -14.20 12.23 -18.96
C PRO A 7 -13.09 13.27 -19.05
N GLN A 8 -13.46 14.55 -19.14
CA GLN A 8 -12.52 15.67 -19.32
C GLN A 8 -12.10 16.29 -17.98
N SER A 9 -12.81 15.98 -16.89
CA SER A 9 -12.48 16.45 -15.54
C SER A 9 -12.57 15.33 -14.48
N LEU A 10 -11.84 15.49 -13.36
CA LEU A 10 -11.91 14.56 -12.22
C LEU A 10 -13.34 14.44 -11.67
N ARG A 11 -14.10 15.55 -11.63
CA ARG A 11 -15.48 15.55 -11.14
C ARG A 11 -16.39 14.68 -12.00
N GLU A 12 -16.22 14.73 -13.32
CA GLU A 12 -16.95 13.86 -14.25
C GLU A 12 -16.56 12.40 -14.06
N ALA A 13 -15.26 12.09 -13.96
CA ALA A 13 -14.79 10.73 -13.73
C ALA A 13 -15.36 10.12 -12.42
N LEU A 14 -15.39 10.90 -11.33
CA LEU A 14 -15.95 10.46 -10.05
C LEU A 14 -17.48 10.23 -10.10
N ARG A 15 -18.21 11.01 -10.92
CA ARG A 15 -19.66 10.87 -11.12
C ARG A 15 -20.01 9.74 -12.09
N ALA A 16 -19.13 9.42 -13.02
CA ALA A 16 -19.34 8.36 -14.02
C ALA A 16 -19.45 6.96 -13.38
N VAL A 17 -18.79 6.75 -12.23
CA VAL A 17 -18.83 5.46 -11.52
C VAL A 17 -19.55 5.61 -10.18
N SER A 18 -20.61 4.82 -10.00
CA SER A 18 -21.37 4.69 -8.76
C SER A 18 -20.48 4.24 -7.59
N LEU A 19 -20.72 4.75 -6.38
CA LEU A 19 -20.04 4.29 -5.15
C LEU A 19 -20.15 2.78 -4.93
N ARG A 20 -21.27 2.16 -5.34
CA ARG A 20 -21.51 0.72 -5.21
C ARG A 20 -20.74 -0.12 -6.23
N GLU A 21 -20.19 0.51 -7.26
CA GLU A 21 -19.52 -0.15 -8.37
C GLU A 21 -18.06 0.26 -8.50
N CYS A 22 -17.64 1.31 -7.79
CA CYS A 22 -16.29 1.82 -7.86
C CYS A 22 -15.27 0.92 -7.16
N GLY A 23 -14.00 1.09 -7.52
CA GLY A 23 -12.87 0.32 -7.02
C GLY A 23 -12.70 0.33 -5.49
N TRP A 24 -13.30 1.28 -4.76
CA TRP A 24 -13.29 1.30 -3.29
C TRP A 24 -13.86 0.05 -2.62
N ARG A 25 -14.63 -0.78 -3.35
CA ARG A 25 -14.99 -2.11 -2.84
C ARG A 25 -13.79 -2.97 -2.45
N TRP A 26 -12.64 -2.73 -3.07
CA TRP A 26 -11.38 -3.40 -2.76
C TRP A 26 -10.70 -2.88 -1.50
N LEU A 27 -11.20 -1.81 -0.85
CA LEU A 27 -10.67 -1.34 0.42
C LEU A 27 -10.85 -2.35 1.56
N VAL A 28 -11.79 -3.30 1.42
CA VAL A 28 -11.89 -4.43 2.35
C VAL A 28 -10.62 -5.29 2.29
N LEU A 29 -10.11 -5.57 1.08
CA LEU A 29 -8.83 -6.27 0.91
C LEU A 29 -7.68 -5.44 1.50
N THR A 30 -7.67 -4.12 1.23
CA THR A 30 -6.68 -3.22 1.83
C THR A 30 -6.67 -3.30 3.36
N ALA A 31 -7.84 -3.23 4.00
CA ALA A 31 -7.96 -3.28 5.45
C ALA A 31 -7.47 -4.63 6.02
N LEU A 32 -7.87 -5.75 5.41
CA LEU A 32 -7.43 -7.09 5.81
C LEU A 32 -5.91 -7.22 5.74
N LEU A 33 -5.29 -6.70 4.68
CA LEU A 33 -3.84 -6.77 4.50
C LEU A 33 -3.07 -5.86 5.46
N ILE A 34 -3.60 -4.68 5.79
CA ILE A 34 -3.01 -3.82 6.83
C ILE A 34 -3.05 -4.54 8.19
N VAL A 35 -4.18 -5.17 8.53
CA VAL A 35 -4.28 -5.94 9.77
C VAL A 35 -3.28 -7.11 9.77
N ALA A 36 -3.17 -7.84 8.67
CA ALA A 36 -2.22 -8.95 8.53
C ALA A 36 -0.76 -8.48 8.64
N ASP A 37 -0.40 -7.36 8.01
CA ASP A 37 0.93 -6.74 8.09
C ASP A 37 1.28 -6.38 9.54
N GLN A 38 0.42 -5.61 10.20
CA GLN A 38 0.65 -5.13 11.56
C GLN A 38 0.67 -6.27 12.58
N TRP A 39 -0.21 -7.27 12.41
CA TRP A 39 -0.17 -8.47 13.25
C TRP A 39 1.13 -9.26 13.04
N SER A 40 1.57 -9.44 11.80
CA SER A 40 2.82 -10.15 11.50
C SER A 40 4.04 -9.44 12.10
N LYS A 41 4.11 -8.11 11.97
CA LYS A 41 5.16 -7.28 12.59
C LYS A 41 5.15 -7.39 14.10
N GLY A 42 3.98 -7.22 14.74
CA GLY A 42 3.85 -7.35 16.18
C GLY A 42 4.22 -8.75 16.68
N TRP A 43 3.89 -9.79 15.93
CA TRP A 43 4.32 -11.15 16.24
C TRP A 43 5.85 -11.29 16.19
N ILE A 44 6.51 -10.74 15.16
CA ILE A 44 7.98 -10.75 15.07
C ILE A 44 8.62 -9.96 16.21
N GLU A 45 8.08 -8.78 16.57
CA GLU A 45 8.64 -7.95 17.63
C GLU A 45 8.63 -8.61 19.01
N VAL A 46 7.62 -9.44 19.29
CA VAL A 46 7.47 -10.16 20.56
C VAL A 46 8.34 -11.42 20.61
N ASN A 47 8.60 -12.07 19.47
CA ASN A 47 9.23 -13.39 19.44
C ASN A 47 10.72 -13.39 19.04
N TYR A 48 11.23 -12.30 18.45
CA TYR A 48 12.61 -12.22 17.95
C TYR A 48 13.37 -11.03 18.52
N PHE A 49 14.64 -11.22 18.87
CA PHE A 49 15.58 -10.12 19.08
C PHE A 49 16.02 -9.50 17.74
N LEU A 50 16.53 -8.28 17.77
CA LEU A 50 17.03 -7.62 16.56
C LEU A 50 18.20 -8.42 15.97
N GLY A 51 18.10 -8.79 14.69
CA GLY A 51 19.08 -9.61 13.98
C GLY A 51 18.91 -11.11 14.18
N GLU A 52 17.99 -11.56 15.03
CA GLU A 52 17.66 -12.97 15.18
C GLU A 52 16.89 -13.48 13.96
N PHE A 53 17.14 -14.73 13.59
CA PHE A 53 16.49 -15.38 12.45
C PHE A 53 16.11 -16.84 12.71
N THR A 54 15.12 -17.31 11.96
CA THR A 54 14.74 -18.72 11.88
C THR A 54 14.72 -19.17 10.42
N PRO A 55 15.53 -20.17 10.04
CA PRO A 55 15.46 -20.78 8.73
C PRO A 55 14.15 -21.53 8.54
N VAL A 56 13.41 -21.23 7.47
CA VAL A 56 12.15 -21.90 7.11
C VAL A 56 12.40 -22.89 5.97
N PHE A 57 13.10 -22.43 4.94
CA PHE A 57 13.56 -23.25 3.82
C PHE A 57 15.03 -22.94 3.53
N PHE A 58 15.68 -23.75 2.69
CA PHE A 58 17.09 -23.51 2.31
C PHE A 58 17.34 -22.16 1.60
N TRP A 59 16.29 -21.48 1.15
CA TRP A 59 16.32 -20.18 0.47
C TRP A 59 15.53 -19.08 1.20
N LEU A 60 14.96 -19.37 2.37
CA LEU A 60 14.09 -18.43 3.10
C LEU A 60 14.35 -18.48 4.60
N ASP A 61 14.74 -17.33 5.14
CA ASP A 61 14.83 -17.08 6.58
C ASP A 61 13.77 -16.04 6.98
N ILE A 62 13.20 -16.21 8.17
CA ILE A 62 12.44 -15.17 8.86
C ILE A 62 13.41 -14.45 9.79
N THR A 63 13.64 -13.15 9.57
CA THR A 63 14.60 -12.35 10.34
C THR A 63 13.99 -11.04 10.82
N ARG A 64 14.25 -10.65 12.06
CA ARG A 64 13.87 -9.32 12.56
C ARG A 64 14.93 -8.28 12.19
N LEU A 65 14.58 -7.34 11.32
CA LEU A 65 15.39 -6.17 10.96
C LEU A 65 14.55 -4.90 11.00
N HIS A 66 15.14 -3.79 11.43
CA HIS A 66 14.50 -2.47 11.35
C HIS A 66 15.03 -1.70 10.14
N ASN A 67 14.13 -1.21 9.30
CA ASN A 67 14.47 -0.36 8.16
C ASN A 67 14.19 1.11 8.52
N PRO A 68 15.21 1.98 8.64
CA PRO A 68 15.02 3.40 8.95
C PRO A 68 14.48 4.24 7.79
N GLY A 69 13.94 3.60 6.73
CA GLY A 69 13.43 4.29 5.54
C GLY A 69 14.52 4.59 4.51
N ALA A 70 15.52 3.71 4.39
CA ALA A 70 16.57 3.83 3.37
C ALA A 70 16.70 2.51 2.60
N ALA A 71 15.60 2.07 1.98
CA ALA A 71 15.74 1.10 0.91
C ALA A 71 16.83 1.62 -0.05
N PHE A 72 17.86 0.81 -0.32
CA PHE A 72 19.08 1.12 -1.08
C PHE A 72 20.28 1.74 -0.33
N SER A 73 20.27 1.93 0.99
CA SER A 73 21.38 2.53 1.76
C SER A 73 21.86 3.94 1.30
N PHE A 74 21.34 4.44 0.18
CA PHE A 74 21.69 5.72 -0.44
C PHE A 74 21.39 6.90 0.50
N LEU A 75 20.34 6.79 1.31
CA LEU A 75 19.96 7.76 2.33
C LEU A 75 20.29 7.31 3.76
N ALA A 76 20.99 6.18 3.95
CA ALA A 76 21.24 5.66 5.31
C ALA A 76 22.09 6.64 6.15
N GLY A 77 23.00 7.39 5.51
CA GLY A 77 23.80 8.43 6.15
C GLY A 77 23.15 9.81 6.21
N ALA A 78 21.90 9.97 5.75
CA ALA A 78 21.28 11.28 5.55
C ALA A 78 20.72 11.92 6.84
N GLY A 79 21.03 11.40 8.03
CA GLY A 79 20.65 12.05 9.29
C GLY A 79 19.18 11.89 9.70
N GLY A 80 18.44 10.96 9.08
CA GLY A 80 17.12 10.51 9.54
C GLY A 80 15.91 11.27 8.98
N TRP A 81 16.10 12.44 8.36
CA TRP A 81 15.00 13.22 7.77
C TRP A 81 14.26 12.45 6.67
N GLN A 82 14.94 11.52 6.00
CA GLN A 82 14.36 10.69 4.95
C GLN A 82 13.14 9.91 5.44
N ARG A 83 13.09 9.49 6.71
CA ARG A 83 11.94 8.80 7.28
C ARG A 83 10.68 9.66 7.19
N HIS A 84 10.77 10.91 7.65
CA HIS A 84 9.64 11.84 7.63
C HIS A 84 9.24 12.22 6.21
N PHE A 85 10.23 12.49 5.34
CA PHE A 85 9.98 12.80 3.94
C PHE A 85 9.25 11.65 3.21
N LEU A 86 9.76 10.42 3.34
CA LEU A 86 9.15 9.26 2.71
C LEU A 86 7.77 8.93 3.28
N SER A 87 7.56 9.16 4.59
CA SER A 87 6.24 9.02 5.20
C SER A 87 5.22 10.00 4.61
N VAL A 88 5.60 11.29 4.48
CA VAL A 88 4.74 12.30 3.83
C VAL A 88 4.48 11.95 2.37
N LEU A 89 5.52 11.54 1.64
CA LEU A 89 5.39 11.11 0.25
C LEU A 89 4.43 9.91 0.12
N ALA A 90 4.56 8.91 1.00
CA ALA A 90 3.69 7.73 1.02
C ALA A 90 2.23 8.12 1.30
N VAL A 91 1.97 9.05 2.21
CA VAL A 91 0.61 9.59 2.47
C VAL A 91 0.05 10.27 1.21
N VAL A 92 0.82 11.15 0.56
CA VAL A 92 0.38 11.84 -0.65
C VAL A 92 0.08 10.86 -1.77
N VAL A 93 0.99 9.92 -2.05
CA VAL A 93 0.79 8.88 -3.07
C VAL A 93 -0.43 8.03 -2.74
N THR A 94 -0.61 7.64 -1.48
CA THR A 94 -1.78 6.87 -1.04
C THR A 94 -3.09 7.61 -1.33
N LEU A 95 -3.17 8.92 -1.04
CA LEU A 95 -4.35 9.74 -1.36
C LEU A 95 -4.61 9.80 -2.87
N LEU A 96 -3.58 9.97 -3.69
CA LEU A 96 -3.71 9.96 -5.15
C LEU A 96 -4.22 8.60 -5.66
N LEU A 97 -3.70 7.50 -5.12
CA LEU A 97 -4.15 6.14 -5.47
C LEU A 97 -5.58 5.86 -5.00
N LEU A 98 -5.99 6.37 -3.84
CA LEU A 98 -7.38 6.27 -3.37
C LEU A 98 -8.35 7.02 -4.28
N ILE A 99 -7.96 8.20 -4.77
CA ILE A 99 -8.74 8.97 -5.75
C ILE A 99 -8.79 8.22 -7.08
N TRP A 100 -7.67 7.66 -7.55
CA TRP A 100 -7.66 6.90 -8.80
C TRP A 100 -8.52 5.63 -8.68
N LEU A 101 -8.37 4.86 -7.60
CA LEU A 101 -9.18 3.68 -7.32
C LEU A 101 -10.68 3.98 -7.29
N ARG A 102 -11.07 5.19 -6.82
CA ARG A 102 -12.47 5.64 -6.83
C ARG A 102 -13.03 5.79 -8.25
N THR A 103 -12.20 6.10 -9.23
CA THR A 103 -12.63 6.29 -10.63
C THR A 103 -12.72 4.98 -11.42
N LEU A 104 -12.22 3.87 -10.88
CA LEU A 104 -12.25 2.56 -11.55
C LEU A 104 -13.55 1.80 -11.25
N HIS A 105 -13.97 0.95 -12.18
CA HIS A 105 -15.05 -0.01 -11.94
C HIS A 105 -14.51 -1.28 -11.28
N ALA A 106 -14.96 -1.60 -10.07
CA ALA A 106 -14.45 -2.72 -9.27
C ALA A 106 -14.50 -4.09 -9.95
N ARG A 107 -15.47 -4.32 -10.85
CA ARG A 107 -15.63 -5.60 -11.57
C ARG A 107 -14.98 -5.59 -12.95
N ARG A 108 -15.20 -4.54 -13.74
CA ARG A 108 -14.66 -4.44 -15.11
C ARG A 108 -13.14 -4.26 -15.10
N GLU A 109 -12.62 -3.57 -14.09
CA GLU A 109 -11.20 -3.29 -13.90
C GLU A 109 -10.69 -3.94 -12.61
N ALA A 110 -11.15 -5.17 -12.34
CA ALA A 110 -10.91 -5.89 -11.09
C ALA A 110 -9.41 -6.07 -10.78
N ILE A 111 -8.61 -6.46 -11.77
CA ILE A 111 -7.16 -6.69 -11.60
C ILE A 111 -6.46 -5.39 -11.20
N LEU A 112 -6.72 -4.29 -11.93
CA LEU A 112 -6.13 -2.99 -11.62
C LEU A 112 -6.61 -2.48 -10.25
N SER A 113 -7.90 -2.62 -9.94
CA SER A 113 -8.45 -2.21 -8.65
C SER A 113 -7.83 -2.98 -7.48
N ALA A 114 -7.63 -4.29 -7.65
CA ALA A 114 -6.96 -5.14 -6.66
C ALA A 114 -5.47 -4.77 -6.51
N ALA A 115 -4.77 -4.53 -7.62
CA ALA A 115 -3.37 -4.11 -7.61
C ALA A 115 -3.19 -2.77 -6.87
N LEU A 116 -4.04 -1.78 -7.14
CA LEU A 116 -4.03 -0.52 -6.40
C LEU A 116 -4.34 -0.72 -4.92
N ALA A 117 -5.30 -1.58 -4.58
CA ALA A 117 -5.63 -1.90 -3.19
C ALA A 117 -4.46 -2.55 -2.42
N LEU A 118 -3.68 -3.41 -3.08
CA LEU A 118 -2.45 -4.01 -2.55
C LEU A 118 -1.35 -2.98 -2.31
N VAL A 119 -1.11 -2.09 -3.28
CA VAL A 119 -0.10 -1.01 -3.14
C VAL A 119 -0.49 -0.04 -2.02
N ILE A 120 -1.76 0.35 -1.94
CA ILE A 120 -2.29 1.19 -0.86
C ILE A 120 -2.11 0.52 0.49
N ALA A 121 -2.37 -0.79 0.60
CA ALA A 121 -2.18 -1.53 1.84
C ALA A 121 -0.73 -1.51 2.32
N GLY A 122 0.22 -1.80 1.42
CA GLY A 122 1.65 -1.77 1.75
C GLY A 122 2.15 -0.36 2.10
N ALA A 123 1.68 0.67 1.39
CA ALA A 123 2.03 2.06 1.69
C ALA A 123 1.53 2.49 3.07
N ILE A 124 0.27 2.19 3.41
CA ILE A 124 -0.29 2.51 4.73
C ILE A 124 0.40 1.69 5.83
N GLY A 125 0.60 0.39 5.63
CA GLY A 125 1.28 -0.47 6.60
C GLY A 125 2.68 0.05 6.97
N ASN A 126 3.45 0.54 5.99
CA ASN A 126 4.77 1.14 6.24
C ASN A 126 4.72 2.53 6.88
N VAL A 127 3.63 3.29 6.71
CA VAL A 127 3.46 4.60 7.35
C VAL A 127 3.06 4.47 8.83
N ILE A 128 2.43 3.35 9.21
CA ILE A 128 2.05 3.08 10.61
C ILE A 128 3.28 2.83 11.50
N ASP A 129 4.37 2.31 10.92
CA ASP A 129 5.64 1.99 11.62
C ASP A 129 6.49 3.23 12.04
#